data_AF-A0A368PFB2-F1
#
_entry.id   AF-A0A368PFB2-F1
#
_cell.length_a   1.000
_cell.length_b   1.000
_cell.length_c   1.000
_cell.angle_alpha   90.00
_cell.angle_beta   90.00
_cell.angle_gamma   90.00
#
_symmetry.space_group_name_H-M   'P 1'
#
loop_
_entity.id
_entity.type
_entity.pdbx_description
1 polymer ?
#
loop_
_entity_poly.entity_id
_entity_poly.type
_entity_poly.pdbx_seq_one_letter_code
_entity_poly.pdbx_strand_id
1 'polypeptide(L)'
;MRNGGLIDSQERCCGTWWDPRTTIAFSQSCWVSLGITWDLSFPPLDMIIRARSDFEGSIFREVVLVASWCIWCHCNDIIFDHGSLSLARCKTCFVGEMAPVLLRDKPRVKLMLDNFMSSLSF
;
A
#
# COMPACT_ATOMS: atom_id res chain seq x y z
N MET A 1 -12.75 -50.04 3.43
CA MET A 1 -13.81 -49.18 2.85
C MET A 1 -14.48 -48.42 3.98
N ARG A 2 -14.20 -47.12 4.13
CA ARG A 2 -15.01 -46.20 4.93
C ARG A 2 -15.18 -44.93 4.09
N ASN A 3 -16.36 -44.83 3.50
CA ASN A 3 -16.85 -43.64 2.80
C ASN A 3 -17.46 -42.67 3.81
N GLY A 4 -17.38 -41.39 3.48
CA GLY A 4 -18.53 -40.49 3.69
C GLY A 4 -18.39 -39.45 4.79
N GLY A 5 -17.59 -38.43 4.52
CA GLY A 5 -18.04 -37.03 4.51
C GLY A 5 -18.76 -36.49 5.74
N LEU A 6 -17.99 -35.88 6.63
CA LEU A 6 -18.42 -34.77 7.48
C LEU A 6 -17.17 -33.91 7.73
N ILE A 7 -16.85 -33.06 6.77
CA ILE A 7 -16.15 -31.81 7.07
C ILE A 7 -17.17 -30.71 6.93
N ASP A 8 -17.62 -30.27 8.10
CA ASP A 8 -18.54 -29.19 8.31
C ASP A 8 -18.02 -27.92 7.61
N SER A 9 -18.84 -27.33 6.75
CA SER A 9 -18.50 -26.15 5.95
C SER A 9 -18.41 -24.86 6.77
N GLN A 10 -18.27 -24.99 8.10
CA GLN A 10 -18.43 -23.89 9.05
C GLN A 10 -17.10 -23.45 9.72
N GLU A 11 -15.99 -24.16 9.49
CA GLU A 11 -14.69 -23.81 10.10
C GLU A 11 -13.78 -22.91 9.25
N ARG A 12 -14.27 -22.28 8.17
CA ARG A 12 -13.42 -21.47 7.27
C ARG A 12 -13.45 -19.95 7.50
N CYS A 13 -14.28 -19.45 8.42
CA CYS A 13 -14.55 -18.01 8.51
C CYS A 13 -14.12 -17.31 9.80
N CYS A 14 -13.51 -17.97 10.79
CA CYS A 14 -13.16 -17.32 12.08
C CYS A 14 -11.65 -17.14 12.35
N GLY A 15 -10.74 -17.56 11.44
CA GLY A 15 -9.30 -17.63 11.72
C GLY A 15 -8.39 -16.55 11.10
N THR A 16 -8.90 -15.62 10.29
CA THR A 16 -8.04 -14.74 9.45
C THR A 16 -8.33 -13.25 9.55
N TRP A 17 -9.26 -12.81 10.40
CA TRP A 17 -9.71 -11.41 10.43
C TRP A 17 -8.70 -10.43 11.05
N TRP A 18 -7.70 -10.92 11.78
CA TRP A 18 -6.62 -10.11 12.33
C TRP A 18 -5.23 -10.64 12.00
N ASP A 19 -5.03 -11.52 11.01
CA ASP A 19 -3.67 -12.05 10.78
C ASP A 19 -2.73 -10.88 10.42
N PRO A 20 -1.81 -10.47 11.32
CA PRO A 20 -0.93 -9.34 11.07
C PRO A 20 -0.05 -9.62 9.85
N ARG A 21 0.16 -10.89 9.51
CA ARG A 21 1.01 -11.29 8.39
C ARG A 21 0.42 -10.91 7.04
N THR A 22 -0.91 -10.95 6.88
CA THR A 22 -1.54 -10.64 5.58
C THR A 22 -1.55 -9.14 5.31
N THR A 23 -1.78 -8.32 6.32
CA THR A 23 -1.75 -6.85 6.21
C THR A 23 -0.32 -6.31 6.09
N ILE A 24 0.65 -6.92 6.81
CA ILE A 24 2.07 -6.59 6.67
C ILE A 24 2.57 -6.91 5.25
N ALA A 25 2.30 -8.11 4.72
CA ALA A 25 2.73 -8.51 3.37
C ALA A 25 2.14 -7.62 2.27
N PHE A 26 0.88 -7.19 2.44
CA PHE A 26 0.24 -6.24 1.54
C PHE A 26 0.90 -4.85 1.61
N SER A 27 1.11 -4.31 2.81
CA SER A 27 1.74 -3.00 2.97
C SER A 27 3.14 -2.96 2.36
N GLN A 28 3.93 -4.02 2.55
CA GLN A 28 5.25 -4.16 1.92
C GLN A 28 5.14 -4.16 0.39
N SER A 29 4.18 -4.89 -0.16
CA SER A 29 3.94 -4.93 -1.61
C SER A 29 3.55 -3.56 -2.17
N CYS A 30 2.74 -2.78 -1.44
CA CYS A 30 2.41 -1.40 -1.79
C CYS A 30 3.65 -0.52 -1.83
N TRP A 31 4.50 -0.56 -0.79
CA TRP A 31 5.71 0.25 -0.74
C TRP A 31 6.70 -0.10 -1.86
N VAL A 32 6.94 -1.38 -2.09
CA VAL A 32 7.82 -1.86 -3.17
C VAL A 32 7.29 -1.41 -4.54
N SER A 33 5.97 -1.45 -4.77
CA SER A 33 5.38 -0.97 -6.02
C SER A 33 5.58 0.53 -6.27
N LEU A 34 5.80 1.31 -5.21
CA LEU A 34 6.10 2.75 -5.27
C LEU A 34 7.61 3.04 -5.31
N GLY A 35 8.45 2.02 -5.43
CA GLY A 35 9.91 2.16 -5.40
C GLY A 35 10.47 2.47 -4.01
N ILE A 36 9.71 2.25 -2.94
CA ILE A 36 10.13 2.50 -1.55
C ILE A 36 10.37 1.17 -0.85
N THR A 37 11.61 0.96 -0.37
CA THR A 37 11.96 -0.20 0.45
C THR A 37 12.36 0.27 1.85
N TRP A 38 11.66 -0.21 2.87
CA TRP A 38 11.95 0.14 4.26
C TRP A 38 12.98 -0.81 4.86
N ASP A 39 14.12 -0.29 5.27
CA ASP A 39 15.13 -1.07 6.00
C ASP A 39 14.81 -1.10 7.50
N LEU A 40 14.18 -2.18 7.95
CA LEU A 40 13.74 -2.35 9.34
C LEU A 40 14.89 -2.53 10.34
N SER A 41 16.15 -2.56 9.90
CA SER A 41 17.31 -2.64 10.80
C SER A 41 17.64 -1.30 11.48
N PHE A 42 17.08 -0.20 10.97
CA PHE A 42 17.31 1.15 11.48
C PHE A 42 16.19 1.66 12.38
N PRO A 43 16.47 2.64 13.27
CA PRO A 43 15.43 3.42 13.95
C PRO A 43 14.52 4.15 12.94
N PRO A 44 13.24 4.41 13.27
CA PRO A 44 12.26 4.95 12.32
C PRO A 44 12.66 6.24 11.58
N LEU A 45 13.37 7.16 12.27
CA LEU A 45 13.83 8.39 11.64
C LEU A 45 14.90 8.12 10.57
N ASP A 46 15.85 7.26 10.90
CA ASP A 46 16.94 6.88 9.99
C ASP A 46 16.39 6.10 8.79
N MET A 47 15.37 5.26 9.00
CA MET A 47 14.64 4.59 7.91
C MET A 47 14.07 5.58 6.90
N ILE A 48 13.42 6.66 7.39
CA ILE A 48 12.83 7.70 6.55
C ILE A 48 13.91 8.49 5.81
N ILE A 49 15.00 8.83 6.49
CA ILE A 49 16.13 9.55 5.88
C ILE A 49 16.78 8.71 4.78
N ARG A 50 16.97 7.40 5.02
CA ARG A 50 17.51 6.45 4.05
C ARG A 50 16.60 6.35 2.83
N ALA A 51 15.32 6.03 3.04
CA ALA A 51 14.34 5.90 1.97
C ALA A 51 14.19 7.20 1.16
N ARG A 52 14.24 8.38 1.81
CA ARG A 52 14.24 9.68 1.14
C ARG A 52 15.47 9.89 0.25
N SER A 53 16.64 9.42 0.70
CA SER A 53 17.90 9.58 -0.03
C SER A 53 17.98 8.66 -1.24
N ASP A 54 17.40 7.46 -1.12
CA ASP A 54 17.33 6.48 -2.20
C ASP A 54 16.20 6.81 -3.20
N PHE A 55 15.18 7.58 -2.77
CA PHE A 55 14.08 7.98 -3.63
C PHE A 55 14.46 9.14 -4.57
N GLU A 56 14.37 8.88 -5.87
CA GLU A 56 14.62 9.88 -6.89
C GLU A 56 13.45 10.88 -6.99
N GLY A 57 13.64 12.07 -6.42
CA GLY A 57 12.74 13.21 -6.66
C GLY A 57 12.35 14.00 -5.42
N SER A 58 11.80 15.19 -5.65
CA SER A 58 11.41 16.10 -4.55
C SER A 58 10.08 15.72 -3.85
N ILE A 59 9.35 14.76 -4.43
CA ILE A 59 7.95 14.41 -4.15
C ILE A 59 7.76 13.29 -3.12
N PHE A 60 8.84 12.77 -2.55
CA PHE A 60 8.81 11.60 -1.66
C PHE A 60 7.84 11.79 -0.49
N ARG A 61 7.73 13.00 0.07
CA ARG A 61 6.87 13.26 1.23
C ARG A 61 5.41 13.08 0.84
N GLU A 62 5.02 13.66 -0.28
CA GLU A 62 3.68 13.59 -0.83
C GLU A 62 3.30 12.13 -1.14
N VAL A 63 4.22 11.39 -1.77
CA VAL A 63 4.05 9.95 -2.06
C VAL A 63 3.86 9.15 -0.76
N VAL A 64 4.72 9.34 0.25
CA VAL A 64 4.63 8.61 1.53
C VAL A 64 3.33 8.92 2.26
N LEU A 65 2.90 10.18 2.30
CA LEU A 65 1.66 10.57 2.97
C LEU A 65 0.44 9.93 2.30
N VAL A 66 0.33 10.05 0.97
CA VAL A 66 -0.81 9.51 0.23
C VAL A 66 -0.81 7.99 0.23
N ALA A 67 0.35 7.34 0.07
CA ALA A 67 0.45 5.89 0.15
C ALA A 67 0.07 5.35 1.54
N SER A 68 0.51 6.02 2.60
CA SER A 68 0.12 5.66 3.98
C SER A 68 -1.39 5.76 4.18
N TRP A 69 -2.01 6.82 3.64
CA TRP A 69 -3.46 6.99 3.67
C TRP A 69 -4.19 5.86 2.92
N CYS A 70 -3.77 5.53 1.70
CA CYS A 70 -4.37 4.46 0.91
C CYS A 70 -4.24 3.09 1.60
N ILE A 71 -3.07 2.79 2.18
CA ILE A 71 -2.86 1.55 2.95
C ILE A 71 -3.81 1.51 4.16
N TRP A 72 -3.93 2.63 4.88
CA TRP A 72 -4.83 2.73 6.03
C TRP A 72 -6.30 2.52 5.64
N CYS A 73 -6.79 3.18 4.59
CA CYS A 73 -8.14 2.99 4.07
C CYS A 73 -8.38 1.52 3.68
N HIS A 74 -7.44 0.91 2.95
CA HIS A 74 -7.59 -0.47 2.51
C HIS A 74 -7.59 -1.47 3.68
N CYS A 75 -6.79 -1.22 4.72
CA CYS A 75 -6.84 -1.98 5.97
C CYS A 75 -8.18 -1.81 6.71
N ASN A 76 -8.73 -0.60 6.75
CA ASN A 76 -10.03 -0.35 7.36
C ASN A 76 -11.18 -1.04 6.61
N ASP A 77 -11.18 -0.99 5.28
CA ASP A 77 -12.22 -1.65 4.48
C ASP A 77 -12.27 -3.17 4.71
N ILE A 78 -11.12 -3.80 5.04
CA ILE A 78 -11.06 -5.23 5.39
C ILE A 78 -11.73 -5.49 6.74
N ILE A 79 -11.49 -4.61 7.71
CA ILE A 79 -12.00 -4.74 9.07
C ILE A 79 -13.50 -4.45 9.13
N PHE A 80 -13.95 -3.40 8.44
CA PHE A 80 -15.30 -2.86 8.58
C PHE A 80 -16.26 -3.29 7.47
N ASP A 81 -15.76 -3.47 6.24
CA ASP A 81 -16.61 -3.70 5.05
C ASP A 81 -16.39 -5.08 4.41
N HIS A 82 -15.65 -5.97 5.07
CA HIS A 82 -15.27 -7.29 4.54
C HIS A 82 -14.60 -7.22 3.17
N GLY A 83 -13.88 -6.14 2.90
CA GLY A 83 -13.11 -5.95 1.67
C GLY A 83 -12.01 -6.99 1.49
N SER A 84 -11.53 -7.16 0.26
CA SER A 84 -10.37 -8.01 -0.05
C SER A 84 -9.10 -7.17 -0.25
N LEU A 85 -7.95 -7.74 0.10
CA LEU A 85 -6.64 -7.17 -0.22
C LEU A 85 -6.48 -7.12 -1.75
N SER A 86 -6.38 -5.91 -2.31
CA SER A 86 -6.26 -5.71 -3.76
C SER A 86 -5.26 -4.60 -4.05
N LEU A 87 -4.09 -4.99 -4.56
CA LEU A 87 -3.05 -4.03 -4.97
C LEU A 87 -3.56 -3.10 -6.08
N ALA A 88 -4.41 -3.61 -6.98
CA ALA A 88 -5.04 -2.81 -8.02
C ALA A 88 -5.96 -1.73 -7.44
N ARG A 89 -6.78 -2.07 -6.43
CA ARG A 89 -7.66 -1.09 -5.78
C ARG A 89 -6.85 -0.05 -5.00
N CYS A 90 -5.80 -0.49 -4.29
CA CYS A 90 -4.87 0.40 -3.62
C CYS A 90 -4.19 1.36 -4.60
N LYS A 91 -3.79 0.89 -5.79
CA LYS A 91 -3.25 1.73 -6.86
C LYS A 91 -4.26 2.76 -7.34
N THR A 92 -5.49 2.34 -7.67
CA THR A 92 -6.53 3.26 -8.14
C THR A 92 -6.84 4.32 -7.09
N CYS A 93 -6.92 3.94 -5.82
CA CYS A 93 -7.06 4.88 -4.70
C CYS A 93 -5.87 5.85 -4.65
N PHE A 94 -4.64 5.34 -4.71
CA PHE A 94 -3.43 6.16 -4.72
C PHE A 94 -3.40 7.17 -5.86
N VAL A 95 -3.68 6.75 -7.10
CA VAL A 95 -3.74 7.66 -8.26
C VAL A 95 -4.82 8.73 -8.07
N GLY A 96 -5.99 8.35 -7.56
CA GLY A 96 -7.08 9.27 -7.28
C GLY A 96 -6.73 10.31 -6.21
N GLU A 97 -6.08 9.89 -5.13
CA GLU A 97 -5.66 10.75 -4.01
C GLU A 97 -4.44 11.62 -4.36
N MET A 98 -3.58 11.18 -5.29
CA MET A 98 -2.47 11.98 -5.81
C MET A 98 -2.94 13.09 -6.76
N ALA A 99 -4.07 12.92 -7.47
CA ALA A 99 -4.52 13.89 -8.46
C ALA A 99 -4.78 15.31 -7.88
N PRO A 100 -5.42 15.48 -6.70
CA PRO A 100 -5.53 16.78 -6.03
C PRO A 100 -4.17 17.41 -5.67
N VAL A 101 -3.15 16.59 -5.37
CA VAL A 101 -1.78 17.07 -5.09
C VAL A 101 -1.16 17.66 -6.36
N LEU A 102 -1.32 17.00 -7.51
CA LEU A 102 -0.87 17.50 -8.83
C LEU A 102 -1.44 18.87 -9.18
N LEU A 103 -2.70 19.12 -8.82
CA LEU A 103 -3.39 20.38 -9.13
C LEU A 103 -2.93 21.55 -8.27
N ARG A 104 -2.37 21.28 -7.09
CA ARG A 104 -1.93 22.30 -6.12
C ARG A 104 -0.46 22.70 -6.30
N ASP A 105 0.30 21.89 -7.02
CA ASP A 105 1.75 22.00 -7.06
C ASP A 105 2.30 22.82 -8.22
N LYS A 106 3.53 23.33 -8.03
CA LYS A 106 4.27 24.09 -9.04
C LYS A 106 4.51 23.23 -10.30
N PRO A 107 4.61 23.84 -11.50
CA PRO A 107 4.74 23.08 -12.76
C PRO A 107 5.87 22.06 -12.78
N ARG A 108 7.01 22.36 -12.13
CA ARG A 108 8.15 21.45 -12.02
C ARG A 108 7.89 20.24 -11.12
N VAL A 109 7.13 20.42 -10.04
CA VAL A 109 6.73 19.34 -9.12
C VAL A 109 5.66 18.48 -9.78
N LYS A 110 4.71 19.09 -10.48
CA LYS A 110 3.72 18.40 -11.30
C LYS A 110 4.36 17.50 -12.36
N LEU A 111 5.36 18.00 -13.10
CA LEU A 111 6.07 17.19 -14.10
C LEU A 111 6.80 15.99 -13.47
N MET A 112 7.44 16.17 -12.31
CA MET A 112 8.07 15.07 -11.59
C MET A 112 7.06 14.03 -11.13
N LEU A 113 5.91 14.48 -10.62
CA LEU A 113 4.82 13.59 -10.23
C LEU A 113 4.23 12.86 -11.44
N ASP A 114 3.95 13.53 -12.55
CA ASP A 114 3.41 12.90 -13.76
C ASP A 114 4.36 11.83 -14.30
N ASN A 115 5.67 12.10 -14.30
CA ASN A 115 6.70 11.12 -14.66
C ASN A 115 6.73 9.94 -13.68
N PHE A 116 6.67 10.22 -12.37
CA PHE A 116 6.62 9.18 -11.34
C PHE A 116 5.38 8.30 -11.52
N MET A 117 4.19 8.89 -11.64
CA MET A 117 2.93 8.16 -11.87
C MET A 117 2.97 7.33 -13.15
N SER A 118 3.64 7.81 -14.20
CA SER A 118 3.83 7.08 -15.46
C SER A 118 4.87 5.95 -15.34
N SER A 119 5.85 6.09 -14.45
CA SER A 119 6.89 5.08 -14.20
C SER A 119 6.39 3.89 -13.37
N LEU A 120 5.26 4.04 -12.68
CA LEU A 120 4.57 2.97 -11.98
C LEU A 120 3.96 2.01 -13.03
N SER A 121 4.79 1.12 -13.59
CA SER A 121 4.35 0.06 -14.51
C SER A 121 3.42 -0.91 -13.78
N PHE A 122 2.24 -1.15 -14.35
CA PHE A 122 1.35 -2.27 -14.01
C PHE A 122 0.98 -3.00 -15.29
#